data_AF-A0A7J5E4H7-F1
#
_entry.id   AF-A0A7J5E4H7-F1
#
_cell.length_a   1.000
_cell.length_b   1.000
_cell.length_c   1.000
_cell.angle_alpha   90.00
_cell.angle_beta   90.00
_cell.angle_gamma   90.00
#
_symmetry.space_group_name_H-M   'P 1'
#
loop_
_entity.id
_entity.type
_entity.pdbx_description
1 polymer ?
#
loop_
_entity_poly.entity_id
_entity_poly.type
_entity_poly.pdbx_seq_one_letter_code
_entity_poly.pdbx_strand_id
1 'polypeptide(L)'
;MPKPRTTMPRLFLEHPDLFGRRGKVRWRQPTSADEYIGLRAAELQHHLSLVVADRARASGEPNGRIEERSGLAAGRLSKLLRGHGQMTFRDVMAIEGALGPVLAVLDYQRVQIEDAVLRERFTGEAV
;
A
#
# COMPACT_ATOMS: atom_id res chain seq x y z
N MET A 1 14.12 15.67 -16.74
CA MET A 1 12.90 15.27 -16.00
C MET A 1 13.19 15.29 -14.51
N PRO A 2 12.40 15.99 -13.67
CA PRO A 2 12.54 15.87 -12.23
C PRO A 2 12.29 14.41 -11.82
N LYS A 3 13.10 13.86 -10.89
CA LYS A 3 12.84 12.53 -10.32
C LYS A 3 11.43 12.55 -9.72
N PRO A 4 10.59 11.53 -9.95
CA PRO A 4 9.34 11.38 -9.23
C PRO A 4 9.66 11.49 -7.74
N ARG A 5 9.04 12.44 -7.03
CA ARG A 5 9.16 12.46 -5.57
C ARG A 5 8.65 11.11 -5.09
N THR A 6 9.46 10.38 -4.33
CA THR A 6 9.00 9.15 -3.68
C THR A 6 7.95 9.53 -2.65
N THR A 7 6.69 9.60 -3.07
CA THR A 7 5.59 9.97 -2.20
C THR A 7 5.31 8.79 -1.27
N MET A 8 5.44 9.04 0.04
CA MET A 8 5.16 8.03 1.05
C MET A 8 3.66 7.65 1.00
N PRO A 9 3.30 6.37 0.80
CA PRO A 9 1.91 5.94 0.66
C PRO A 9 0.97 6.44 1.76
N ARG A 10 1.45 6.53 3.02
CA ARG A 10 0.66 7.02 4.15
C ARG A 10 0.15 8.45 3.98
N LEU A 11 0.80 9.27 3.15
CA LEU A 11 0.42 10.67 2.94
C LEU A 11 -0.84 10.82 2.08
N PHE A 12 -1.29 9.76 1.42
CA PHE A 12 -2.57 9.73 0.72
C PHE A 12 -3.77 9.53 1.67
N LEU A 13 -3.53 9.31 2.97
CA LEU A 13 -4.59 9.34 4.00
C LEU A 13 -4.74 10.74 4.60
N GLU A 14 -5.96 11.08 5.01
CA GLU A 14 -6.21 12.25 5.87
C GLU A 14 -5.47 12.10 7.20
N HIS A 15 -5.47 10.87 7.75
CA HIS A 15 -4.76 10.49 8.97
C HIS A 15 -3.67 9.43 8.67
N PRO A 16 -2.42 9.84 8.43
CA PRO A 16 -1.35 8.93 7.99
C PRO A 16 -1.03 7.77 8.93
N ASP A 17 -1.26 7.92 10.24
CA ASP A 17 -0.94 6.87 11.23
C ASP A 17 -1.89 5.67 11.19
N LEU A 18 -3.00 5.79 10.45
CA LEU A 18 -3.94 4.69 10.19
C LEU A 18 -3.50 3.80 9.02
N PHE A 19 -2.43 4.15 8.29
CA PHE A 19 -1.96 3.33 7.19
C PHE A 19 -1.53 1.93 7.67
N GLY A 20 -1.98 0.88 6.98
CA GLY A 20 -1.73 -0.51 7.35
C GLY A 20 -2.41 -0.97 8.64
N ARG A 21 -3.41 -0.21 9.13
CA ARG A 21 -4.23 -0.60 10.30
C ARG A 21 -5.66 -0.91 9.87
N ARG A 22 -6.26 -1.90 10.54
CA ARG A 22 -7.69 -2.21 10.36
C ARG A 22 -8.54 -1.04 10.85
N GLY A 23 -9.58 -0.70 10.08
CA GLY A 23 -10.52 0.37 10.42
C GLY A 23 -10.97 1.14 9.18
N LYS A 24 -11.93 2.05 9.37
CA LYS A 24 -12.31 3.00 8.32
C LYS A 24 -11.22 4.06 8.21
N VAL A 25 -10.65 4.20 7.02
CA VAL A 25 -9.68 5.26 6.69
C VAL A 25 -10.30 6.23 5.68
N ARG A 26 -9.87 7.48 5.72
CA ARG A 26 -10.26 8.50 4.74
C ARG A 26 -9.06 8.83 3.86
N TRP A 27 -9.27 8.72 2.56
CA TRP A 27 -8.27 8.99 1.55
C TRP A 27 -8.40 10.42 1.05
N ARG A 28 -7.25 11.06 0.78
CA ARG A 28 -7.21 12.37 0.16
C ARG A 28 -7.55 12.22 -1.32
N GLN A 29 -8.41 13.10 -1.82
CA GLN A 29 -8.80 13.09 -3.22
C GLN A 29 -7.65 13.59 -4.09
N PRO A 30 -7.38 12.93 -5.23
CA PRO A 30 -6.35 13.38 -6.14
C PRO A 30 -6.87 14.56 -6.96
N THR A 31 -6.00 15.54 -7.19
CA THR A 31 -6.25 16.71 -8.05
C THR A 31 -5.40 16.69 -9.32
N SER A 32 -4.56 15.66 -9.48
CA SER A 32 -3.73 15.45 -10.66
C SER A 32 -3.63 13.98 -11.03
N ALA A 33 -3.18 13.71 -12.26
CA ALA A 33 -2.95 12.35 -12.73
C ALA A 33 -1.88 11.60 -11.91
N ASP A 34 -0.83 12.30 -11.47
CA ASP A 34 0.23 11.72 -10.63
C ASP A 34 -0.31 11.36 -9.23
N GLU A 35 -1.11 12.26 -8.64
CA GLU A 35 -1.79 11.97 -7.38
C GLU A 35 -2.80 10.83 -7.50
N TYR A 36 -3.51 10.72 -8.63
CA TYR A 36 -4.40 9.60 -8.89
C TYR A 36 -3.65 8.26 -8.89
N ILE A 37 -2.55 8.18 -9.64
CA ILE A 37 -1.72 6.96 -9.71
C ILE A 37 -1.14 6.64 -8.33
N GLY A 38 -0.65 7.66 -7.62
CA GLY A 38 -0.11 7.53 -6.28
C GLY A 38 -1.14 7.04 -5.27
N LEU A 39 -2.37 7.57 -5.33
CA LEU A 39 -3.49 7.13 -4.50
C LEU A 39 -3.82 5.66 -4.76
N ARG A 40 -3.98 5.25 -6.03
CA ARG A 40 -4.28 3.84 -6.37
C ARG A 40 -3.19 2.88 -5.91
N ALA A 41 -1.92 3.27 -6.04
CA ALA A 41 -0.81 2.49 -5.51
C ALA A 41 -0.84 2.40 -3.98
N ALA A 42 -1.20 3.50 -3.29
CA ALA A 42 -1.32 3.53 -1.84
C ALA A 42 -2.50 2.70 -1.32
N GLU A 43 -3.65 2.70 -2.00
CA GLU A 43 -4.80 1.82 -1.70
C GLU A 43 -4.38 0.35 -1.75
N LEU A 44 -3.71 -0.05 -2.83
CA LEU A 44 -3.21 -1.42 -3.00
C LEU A 44 -2.22 -1.79 -1.90
N GLN A 45 -1.23 -0.93 -1.63
CA GLN A 45 -0.23 -1.19 -0.59
C GLN A 45 -0.86 -1.23 0.80
N HIS A 46 -1.87 -0.39 1.10
CA HIS A 46 -2.58 -0.42 2.36
C HIS A 46 -3.24 -1.79 2.56
N HIS A 47 -3.95 -2.29 1.55
CA HIS A 47 -4.57 -3.60 1.59
C HIS A 47 -3.54 -4.72 1.79
N LEU A 48 -2.46 -4.74 0.99
CA LEU A 48 -1.37 -5.69 1.16
C LEU A 48 -0.76 -5.63 2.57
N SER A 49 -0.62 -4.43 3.13
CA SER A 49 -0.09 -4.27 4.48
C SER A 49 -0.99 -4.92 5.54
N LEU A 50 -2.30 -4.88 5.37
CA LEU A 50 -3.25 -5.58 6.24
C LEU A 50 -3.10 -7.10 6.13
N VAL A 51 -3.05 -7.62 4.90
CA VAL A 51 -2.88 -9.06 4.64
C VAL A 51 -1.58 -9.57 5.25
N VAL A 52 -0.47 -8.86 5.01
CA VAL A 52 0.84 -9.21 5.56
C VAL A 52 0.83 -9.14 7.09
N ALA A 53 0.20 -8.12 7.70
CA ALA A 53 0.09 -8.01 9.14
C ALA A 53 -0.70 -9.17 9.77
N ASP A 54 -1.78 -9.62 9.12
CA ASP A 54 -2.56 -10.77 9.59
C ASP A 54 -1.77 -12.08 9.47
N ARG A 55 -1.03 -12.28 8.37
CA ARG A 55 -0.17 -13.45 8.17
C ARG A 55 0.99 -13.49 9.16
N ALA A 56 1.65 -12.35 9.38
CA ALA A 56 2.71 -12.23 10.38
C ALA A 56 2.18 -12.50 11.80
N ARG A 57 0.96 -12.03 12.12
CA ARG A 57 0.31 -12.36 13.39
C ARG A 57 0.02 -13.86 13.49
N ALA A 58 -0.47 -14.49 12.42
CA ALA A 58 -0.79 -15.91 12.40
C ALA A 58 0.45 -16.81 12.50
N SER A 59 1.61 -16.38 11.97
CA SER A 59 2.87 -17.12 12.13
C SER A 59 3.46 -17.01 13.54
N GLY A 60 3.06 -16.00 14.32
CA GLY A 60 3.62 -15.73 15.65
C GLY A 60 5.07 -15.23 15.63
N GLU A 61 5.65 -15.02 14.44
CA GLU A 61 7.02 -14.56 14.30
C GLU A 61 7.13 -13.03 14.42
N PRO A 62 8.15 -12.50 15.12
CA PRO A 62 8.42 -11.07 15.09
C PRO A 62 8.88 -10.63 13.70
N ASN A 63 8.58 -9.38 13.32
CA ASN A 63 8.95 -8.82 12.01
C ASN A 63 10.44 -8.99 11.66
N GLY A 64 11.35 -8.95 12.63
CA GLY A 64 12.79 -9.16 12.38
C GLY A 64 13.11 -10.55 11.83
N ARG A 65 12.44 -11.61 12.32
CA ARG A 65 12.60 -12.98 11.81
C ARG A 65 12.08 -13.10 10.37
N ILE A 66 10.97 -12.42 10.08
CA ILE A 66 10.39 -12.36 8.74
C ILE A 66 11.34 -11.62 7.79
N GLU A 67 11.93 -10.51 8.22
CA GLU A 67 12.93 -9.75 7.46
C GLU A 67 14.18 -10.60 7.14
N GLU A 68 14.71 -11.34 8.12
CA GLU A 68 15.84 -12.26 7.93
C GLU A 68 15.53 -13.33 6.86
N ARG A 69 14.37 -13.99 6.97
CA ARG A 69 13.95 -15.05 6.04
C ARG A 69 13.64 -14.54 4.63
N SER A 70 13.10 -13.32 4.53
CA SER A 70 12.78 -12.67 3.27
C SER A 70 13.99 -12.01 2.59
N GLY A 71 15.10 -11.85 3.30
CA GLY A 71 16.26 -11.09 2.84
C GLY A 71 16.02 -9.58 2.78
N LEU A 72 14.98 -9.08 3.47
CA LEU A 72 14.74 -7.65 3.61
C LEU A 72 15.70 -7.04 4.63
N ALA A 73 16.08 -5.78 4.41
CA ALA A 73 16.88 -5.04 5.38
C ALA A 73 16.12 -4.88 6.72
N ALA A 74 16.85 -4.89 7.83
CA ALA A 74 16.27 -4.73 9.16
C ALA A 74 15.41 -3.45 9.27
N GLY A 75 14.20 -3.61 9.82
CA GLY A 75 13.19 -2.56 9.95
C GLY A 75 12.49 -2.14 8.66
N ARG A 76 12.84 -2.72 7.51
CA ARG A 76 12.21 -2.40 6.21
C ARG A 76 10.75 -2.84 6.18
N LEU A 77 10.43 -4.04 6.66
CA LEU A 77 9.05 -4.55 6.68
C LEU A 77 8.16 -3.58 7.46
N SER A 78 8.57 -3.20 8.67
CA SER A 78 7.79 -2.26 9.51
C SER A 78 7.59 -0.89 8.85
N LYS A 79 8.57 -0.40 8.08
CA LYS A 79 8.44 0.85 7.31
C LYS A 79 7.45 0.72 6.15
N LEU A 80 7.51 -0.39 5.41
CA LEU A 80 6.63 -0.66 4.28
C LEU A 80 5.17 -0.81 4.74
N LEU A 81 4.93 -1.59 5.80
CA LEU A 81 3.59 -1.82 6.35
C LEU A 81 2.94 -0.54 6.90
N ARG A 82 3.75 0.42 7.35
CA ARG A 82 3.28 1.73 7.84
C ARG A 82 3.27 2.81 6.76
N GLY A 83 3.55 2.46 5.51
CA GLY A 83 3.51 3.37 4.37
C GLY A 83 4.60 4.45 4.39
N HIS A 84 5.71 4.24 5.10
CA HIS A 84 6.88 5.14 5.07
C HIS A 84 7.77 4.93 3.83
N GLY A 85 7.52 3.88 3.06
CA GLY A 85 8.17 3.61 1.79
C GLY A 85 7.23 2.87 0.86
N GLN A 86 7.49 2.97 -0.44
CA GLN A 86 6.76 2.22 -1.46
C GLN A 86 7.18 0.75 -1.40
N MET A 87 6.18 -0.13 -1.39
CA MET A 87 6.38 -1.57 -1.50
C MET A 87 6.55 -1.92 -2.97
N THR A 88 7.75 -2.40 -3.33
CA THR A 88 8.01 -2.88 -4.69
C THR A 88 7.49 -4.30 -4.86
N PHE A 89 7.28 -4.77 -6.09
CA PHE A 89 6.96 -6.19 -6.32
C PHE A 89 8.06 -7.13 -5.81
N ARG A 90 9.32 -6.68 -5.81
CA ARG A 90 10.41 -7.44 -5.19
C ARG A 90 10.22 -7.59 -3.68
N ASP A 91 9.77 -6.54 -2.99
CA ASP A 91 9.43 -6.62 -1.57
C ASP A 91 8.26 -7.59 -1.35
N VAL A 92 7.23 -7.55 -2.21
CA VAL A 92 6.08 -8.48 -2.13
C VAL A 92 6.54 -9.92 -2.24
N MET A 93 7.34 -10.27 -3.24
CA MET A 93 7.86 -11.63 -3.43
C MET A 93 8.77 -12.08 -2.29
N ALA A 94 9.59 -11.17 -1.76
CA ALA A 94 10.41 -11.45 -0.58
C ALA A 94 9.55 -11.79 0.64
N ILE A 95 8.48 -11.02 0.88
CA ILE A 95 7.53 -11.26 1.97
C ILE A 95 6.78 -12.58 1.77
N GLU A 96 6.33 -12.88 0.54
CA GLU A 96 5.68 -14.17 0.23
C GLU A 96 6.60 -15.36 0.48
N GLY A 97 7.88 -15.26 0.13
CA GLY A 97 8.85 -16.32 0.43
C GLY A 97 8.97 -16.62 1.93
N ALA A 98 8.73 -15.64 2.80
CA ALA A 98 8.78 -15.82 4.24
C ALA A 98 7.43 -16.23 4.86
N LEU A 99 6.31 -15.66 4.38
CA LEU A 99 4.98 -15.82 5.00
C LEU A 99 4.04 -16.77 4.24
N GLY A 100 4.45 -17.27 3.08
CA GLY A 100 3.59 -17.93 2.12
C GLY A 100 2.78 -16.94 1.27
N PRO A 101 1.88 -17.42 0.41
CA PRO A 101 1.15 -16.59 -0.55
C PRO A 101 0.35 -15.46 0.13
N VAL A 102 0.57 -14.21 -0.29
CA VAL A 102 -0.14 -13.01 0.19
C VAL A 102 -0.97 -12.32 -0.90
N LEU A 103 -0.71 -12.61 -2.18
CA LEU A 103 -1.43 -12.06 -3.33
C LEU A 103 -2.79 -12.71 -3.61
N ALA A 104 -3.19 -13.74 -2.86
CA ALA A 104 -4.26 -14.66 -3.25
C ALA A 104 -5.68 -14.04 -3.38
N VAL A 105 -5.92 -12.84 -2.84
CA VAL A 105 -7.21 -12.14 -2.99
C VAL A 105 -6.96 -10.63 -3.02
N LEU A 106 -7.01 -10.02 -4.21
CA LEU A 106 -7.04 -8.55 -4.37
C LEU A 106 -8.50 -8.09 -4.40
N ASP A 107 -9.18 -8.17 -3.27
CA ASP A 107 -10.51 -7.61 -3.08
C ASP A 107 -10.40 -6.39 -2.15
N TYR A 108 -10.15 -5.22 -2.75
CA TYR A 108 -10.14 -3.95 -2.04
C TYR A 108 -11.10 -2.98 -2.71
N GLN A 109 -11.94 -2.36 -1.89
CA GLN A 109 -12.86 -1.34 -2.37
C GLN A 109 -12.06 -0.08 -2.72
N ARG A 110 -12.16 0.33 -3.98
CA ARG A 110 -11.58 1.58 -4.47
C ARG A 110 -12.40 2.77 -4.02
N VAL A 111 -11.73 3.85 -3.61
CA VAL A 111 -12.40 5.12 -3.36
C VAL A 111 -12.88 5.72 -4.69
N GLN A 112 -14.08 6.29 -4.64
CA GLN A 112 -14.68 7.06 -5.72
C GLN A 112 -13.92 8.38 -5.89
N ILE A 113 -13.51 8.67 -7.12
CA ILE A 113 -12.74 9.87 -7.45
C ILE A 113 -13.71 11.03 -7.61
N GLU A 114 -13.49 12.12 -6.87
CA GLU A 114 -14.34 13.30 -6.93
C GLU A 114 -14.11 14.15 -8.19
N ASP A 115 -12.86 14.26 -8.65
CA ASP A 115 -12.51 15.01 -9.86
C ASP A 115 -13.08 14.35 -11.12
N ALA A 116 -13.96 15.07 -11.80
CA ALA A 116 -14.65 14.67 -13.03
C ALA A 116 -13.70 14.31 -14.17
N VAL A 117 -12.66 15.11 -14.40
CA VAL A 117 -11.70 14.92 -15.50
C VAL A 117 -10.83 13.69 -15.23
N LEU A 118 -10.40 13.50 -13.98
CA LEU A 118 -9.65 12.30 -13.60
C LEU A 118 -10.52 11.04 -13.67
N ARG A 119 -11.80 11.14 -13.26
CA ARG A 119 -12.75 10.02 -13.35
C ARG A 119 -12.94 9.61 -14.80
N GLU A 120 -13.29 10.54 -15.68
CA GLU A 120 -13.45 10.28 -17.12
C GLU A 120 -12.16 9.67 -17.70
N ARG A 121 -11.01 10.29 -17.45
CA ARG A 121 -9.71 9.85 -17.98
C ARG A 121 -9.32 8.42 -17.60
N PHE A 122 -9.53 8.02 -16.35
CA PHE A 122 -8.98 6.77 -15.82
C PHE A 122 -10.01 5.65 -15.66
N THR A 123 -11.30 5.96 -15.69
CA THR A 123 -12.38 4.96 -15.57
C THR A 123 -13.23 4.85 -16.82
N GLY A 124 -13.23 5.87 -17.68
CA GLY A 124 -14.12 5.94 -18.84
C GLY A 124 -15.58 6.22 -18.48
N GLU A 125 -15.90 6.46 -17.20
CA GLU A 125 -17.23 6.92 -16.78
C GLU A 125 -17.40 8.38 -17.20
N ALA A 126 -18.31 8.62 -18.15
CA ALA A 126 -18.69 9.98 -18.54
C ALA A 126 -19.43 10.67 -17.38
N VAL A 127 -19.17 11.96 -17.21
CA VAL A 127 -19.77 12.83 -16.18
C VAL A 127 -21.19 13.22 -16.58
#